data_AF-A0A4R6IPJ9-F1
#
_entry.id   AF-A0A4R6IPJ9-F1
#
_cell.length_a   1.000
_cell.length_b   1.000
_cell.length_c   1.000
_cell.angle_alpha   90.00
_cell.angle_beta   90.00
_cell.angle_gamma   90.00
#
_symmetry.space_group_name_H-M   'P 1'
#
loop_
_entity.id
_entity.type
_entity.pdbx_description
1 polymer ?
#
loop_
_entity_poly.entity_id
_entity_poly.type
_entity_poly.pdbx_seq_one_letter_code
_entity_poly.pdbx_strand_id
1 'polypeptide(L)' 'MKLSKKQADIVFIILVSICTTAILSFGILCTHHAIDREFFTLWRPDFISGCLISIPTGFILNPLLKKLIDHYTEKDN' A
#
# COMPACT_ATOMS: atom_id res chain seq x y z
N MET A 1 5.85 -8.59 22.96
CA MET A 1 4.52 -7.95 23.03
C MET A 1 3.65 -8.57 21.93
N LYS A 2 2.54 -9.24 22.26
CA LYS A 2 1.60 -9.74 21.25
C LYS A 2 0.75 -8.56 20.78
N LEU A 3 0.80 -8.23 19.49
CA LEU A 3 -0.03 -7.18 18.90
C LEU A 3 -1.50 -7.58 18.97
N SER A 4 -2.37 -6.63 19.34
CA SER A 4 -3.82 -6.82 19.25
C SER A 4 -4.24 -6.94 17.77
N LYS A 5 -5.26 -7.75 17.45
CA LYS A 5 -5.72 -7.95 16.04
C LYS A 5 -5.93 -6.63 15.29
N LYS A 6 -6.47 -5.61 15.95
CA LYS A 6 -6.65 -4.27 15.35
C LYS A 6 -5.33 -3.58 15.04
N GLN A 7 -4.34 -3.66 15.94
CA GLN A 7 -3.02 -3.10 15.71
C GLN A 7 -2.27 -3.85 14.60
N ALA A 8 -2.43 -5.17 14.53
CA ALA A 8 -1.86 -5.98 13.46
C ALA A 8 -2.44 -5.60 12.08
N ASP A 9 -3.77 -5.43 11.97
CA ASP A 9 -4.42 -5.00 10.72
C ASP A 9 -3.94 -3.59 10.30
N ILE A 10 -3.83 -2.66 11.25
CA ILE A 10 -3.32 -1.29 10.98
C ILE A 10 -1.88 -1.35 10.45
N VAL A 11 -1.00 -2.07 11.15
CA VAL A 11 0.41 -2.21 10.76
C VAL A 11 0.52 -2.91 9.40
N PHE A 12 -0.32 -3.91 9.13
CA PHE A 12 -0.38 -4.59 7.85
C PHE A 12 -0.76 -3.65 6.72
N ILE A 13 -1.82 -2.85 6.87
CA ILE A 13 -2.25 -1.88 5.86
C ILE A 13 -1.12 -0.88 5.57
N ILE A 14 -0.46 -0.37 6.62
CA ILE A 14 0.65 0.58 6.47
C ILE A 14 1.81 -0.07 5.72
N LEU A 15 2.25 -1.27 6.13
CA LEU A 15 3.36 -1.97 5.50
C LEU A 15 3.07 -2.31 4.04
N VAL A 16 1.89 -2.85 3.75
CA VAL A 16 1.47 -3.17 2.38
C VAL A 16 1.42 -1.89 1.55
N SER A 17 0.80 -0.83 2.04
CA SER A 17 0.72 0.45 1.32
C SER A 17 2.11 1.00 0.99
N ILE A 18 3.05 0.97 1.94
CA ILE A 18 4.43 1.40 1.75
C ILE A 18 5.14 0.52 0.73
N CYS A 19 5.10 -0.82 0.89
CA CYS A 19 5.77 -1.75 0.00
C CYS A 19 5.23 -1.67 -1.44
N THR A 20 3.91 -1.68 -1.60
CA THR A 20 3.28 -1.60 -2.92
C THR A 20 3.56 -0.27 -3.60
N THR A 21 3.50 0.84 -2.87
CA THR A 21 3.86 2.16 -3.42
C THR A 21 5.33 2.20 -3.81
N ALA A 22 6.23 1.69 -2.97
CA ALA A 22 7.67 1.63 -3.28
C ALA A 22 7.95 0.84 -4.55
N ILE A 23 7.38 -0.37 -4.66
CA ILE A 23 7.61 -1.26 -5.79
C ILE A 23 7.02 -0.67 -7.08
N LEU A 24 5.80 -0.12 -7.01
CA LEU A 24 5.15 0.46 -8.19
C LEU A 24 5.83 1.74 -8.66
N SER A 25 6.09 2.68 -7.75
CA SER A 25 6.75 3.94 -8.12
C SER A 25 8.17 3.70 -8.60
N PHE A 26 8.90 2.77 -7.97
CA PHE A 26 10.24 2.40 -8.40
C PHE A 26 10.21 1.68 -9.75
N GLY A 27 9.29 0.73 -9.94
CA GLY A 27 9.15 -0.03 -11.18
C GLY A 27 8.83 0.86 -12.37
N ILE A 28 7.87 1.78 -12.22
CA ILE A 28 7.47 2.73 -13.28
C ILE A 28 8.64 3.67 -13.61
N LEU A 29 9.31 4.24 -12.61
CA LEU A 29 10.46 5.10 -12.88
C LEU A 29 11.59 4.32 -13.56
N CYS A 30 11.83 3.07 -13.14
CA CYS A 30 12.88 2.22 -13.69
C CYS A 30 12.63 1.81 -15.14
N THR A 31 11.37 1.76 -15.59
CA THR A 31 11.06 1.48 -17.01
C THR A 31 11.18 2.71 -17.91
N HIS A 32 11.08 3.92 -17.34
CA HIS A 32 11.06 5.16 -18.11
C HIS A 32 12.36 5.97 -18.04
N HIS A 33 13.18 5.80 -17.01
CA HIS A 33 14.43 6.54 -16.80
C HIS A 33 15.58 5.59 -16.52
N ALA A 34 16.81 6.02 -16.86
CA ALA A 34 18.00 5.32 -16.42
C ALA A 34 18.10 5.41 -14.88
N ILE A 35 18.77 4.43 -14.27
CA ILE A 35 19.05 4.48 -12.83
C ILE A 35 20.29 5.36 -12.66
N ASP A 36 20.07 6.65 -12.51
CA ASP A 36 21.12 7.64 -12.26
C ASP A 36 20.80 8.47 -10.99
N ARG A 37 21.61 9.51 -10.71
CA ARG A 37 21.41 10.31 -9.49
C ARG A 37 20.09 11.07 -9.50
N GLU A 38 19.57 11.45 -10.67
CA GLU A 38 18.30 12.18 -10.75
C GLU A 38 17.10 11.29 -10.44
N PHE A 39 17.24 9.99 -10.70
CA PHE A 39 16.24 8.97 -10.39
C PHE A 39 15.76 9.03 -8.94
N PHE A 40 16.67 9.06 -7.97
CA PHE A 40 16.29 9.07 -6.55
C PHE A 40 15.69 10.41 -6.11
N THR A 41 16.08 11.52 -6.74
CA THR A 41 15.48 12.84 -6.50
C THR A 41 14.05 12.95 -7.01
N LEU A 42 13.71 12.23 -8.09
CA LEU A 42 12.34 12.12 -8.61
C LEU A 42 11.52 11.06 -7.86
N TRP A 43 12.14 9.91 -7.58
CA TRP A 43 11.47 8.77 -6.94
C TRP A 43 11.02 9.08 -5.52
N ARG A 44 11.85 9.74 -4.71
CA ARG A 44 11.56 10.00 -3.30
C ARG A 44 10.31 10.87 -3.08
N PRO A 45 10.10 12.02 -3.76
CA PRO A 45 8.87 12.79 -3.61
C PRO A 45 7.64 12.06 -4.17
N ASP A 46 7.76 11.32 -5.28
CA ASP A 46 6.67 10.50 -5.82
C ASP A 46 6.29 9.36 -4.87
N PHE A 47 7.27 8.73 -4.23
CA PHE A 47 7.05 7.70 -3.24
C PHE A 47 6.36 8.25 -1.98
N ILE A 48 6.81 9.41 -1.46
CA ILE A 48 6.20 10.03 -0.27
C ILE A 48 4.78 10.48 -0.55
N SER A 49 4.54 11.14 -1.68
CA SER A 49 3.19 11.55 -2.09
C SER A 49 2.27 10.35 -2.33
N GLY A 50 2.79 9.31 -2.97
CA GLY A 50 2.10 8.03 -3.14
C GLY A 50 1.73 7.38 -1.80
N CYS A 51 2.63 7.38 -0.81
CA CYS A 51 2.35 6.82 0.51
C CYS A 51 1.27 7.63 1.25
N LEU A 52 1.30 8.96 1.14
CA LEU A 52 0.30 9.84 1.75
C LEU A 52 -1.11 9.60 1.21
N ILE A 53 -1.24 9.14 -0.04
CA ILE A 53 -2.54 8.80 -0.64
C ILE A 53 -2.90 7.33 -0.38
N SER A 54 -1.93 6.43 -0.53
CA SER A 54 -2.12 4.98 -0.46
C SER A 54 -2.53 4.53 0.95
N ILE A 55 -1.92 5.08 2.00
CA ILE A 55 -2.25 4.72 3.39
C ILE A 55 -3.72 5.04 3.73
N PRO A 56 -4.22 6.30 3.64
CA PRO A 56 -5.63 6.58 3.96
C PRO A 56 -6.59 5.84 3.04
N THR A 57 -6.22 5.65 1.77
CA THR A 57 -7.00 4.82 0.84
C THR A 57 -7.08 3.39 1.35
N GLY A 58 -5.97 2.76 1.75
CA GLY A 58 -5.95 1.41 2.30
C GLY A 58 -6.79 1.28 3.57
N PHE A 59 -6.81 2.30 4.43
CA PHE A 59 -7.66 2.32 5.62
C PHE A 59 -9.16 2.35 5.30
N ILE A 60 -9.56 3.04 4.22
CA ILE A 60 -10.97 3.13 3.79
C ILE A 60 -11.35 1.92 2.95
N LEU A 61 -10.50 1.50 2.00
CA LEU A 61 -10.78 0.42 1.07
C LEU A 61 -10.77 -0.94 1.77
N ASN A 62 -9.86 -1.19 2.71
CA ASN A 62 -9.72 -2.52 3.33
C ASN A 62 -11.02 -3.01 4.02
N PRO A 63 -11.73 -2.23 4.85
CA PRO A 63 -13.02 -2.66 5.41
C PRO A 63 -14.12 -2.76 4.34
N LEU A 64 -14.10 -1.91 3.31
CA LEU A 64 -15.06 -1.98 2.19
C LEU A 64 -14.88 -3.24 1.36
N LEU A 65 -13.63 -3.60 1.03
CA LEU A 65 -13.27 -4.82 0.33
C LEU A 65 -13.60 -6.06 1.16
N LYS A 66 -13.27 -6.08 2.46
CA LYS A 66 -13.70 -7.16 3.36
C LYS A 66 -15.22 -7.32 3.34
N LYS A 67 -15.97 -6.22 3.46
CA LYS A 67 -17.44 -6.26 3.42
C LYS A 67 -17.99 -6.74 2.08
N LEU A 68 -17.32 -6.39 0.98
CA LEU A 68 -17.71 -6.83 -0.36
C LEU A 68 -17.42 -8.32 -0.55
N ILE A 69 -16.23 -8.79 -0.14
CA ILE A 69 -15.88 -10.21 -0.17
C ILE A 69 -16.82 -11.03 0.71
N ASP A 70 -17.14 -10.56 1.92
CA ASP A 70 -18.10 -11.19 2.84
C ASP A 70 -19.52 -11.24 2.25
N HIS A 71 -19.87 -10.31 1.35
CA HIS A 71 -21.16 -10.31 0.66
C HIS A 71 -21.24 -11.36 -0.46
N TYR A 72 -20.12 -11.61 -1.13
CA TYR A 72 -20.03 -12.58 -2.23
C TYR A 72 -19.58 -13.99 -1.77
N THR A 73 -19.09 -14.12 -0.55
CA THR A 73 -18.65 -15.39 0.02
C THR A 73 -19.80 -15.99 0.82
N GLU A 74 -20.36 -17.11 0.35
CA GLU A 74 -21.27 -17.91 1.17
C GLU A 74 -20.53 -18.37 2.44
N LYS A 75 -21.23 -18.31 3.56
CA LYS A 75 -20.73 -18.77 4.85
C LYS A 75 -20.56 -20.28 4.74
N ASP A 76 -19.35 -20.73 4.41
CA ASP A 76 -18.98 -22.15 4.45
C ASP A 76 -19.23 -22.63 5.89
N ASN A 77 -20.16 -23.57 6.03
CA ASN A 77 -20.85 -23.94 7.26
C ASN A 77 -20.08 -25.06 7.99
#